data_AF-A0A150IPW1-F1
#
_entry.id   AF-A0A150IPW1-F1
#
_cell.length_a   1.000
_cell.length_b   1.000
_cell.length_c   1.000
_cell.angle_alpha   90.00
_cell.angle_beta   90.00
_cell.angle_gamma   90.00
#
_symmetry.space_group_name_H-M   'P 1'
#
loop_
_entity.id
_entity.type
_entity.pdbx_description
1 polymer ?
#
loop_
_entity_poly.entity_id
_entity_poly.type
_entity_poly.pdbx_seq_one_letter_code
_entity_poly.pdbx_strand_id
1 'polypeptide(L)'
;MDKIIRLSKCIELNQNIQIPAQQSLYNTLINELRVGISGHNLVNSTWELHKNQNTDLYKSLTTELNRVAFGMLQRGNNLHETIEARHKIMIPLEFAYLSVDDYDWQNQATITINLKSIELVLLESFGSAILLRVNQTTNQTFIVDLENKDISITEYTQK
;
A
#
# COMPACT_ATOMS: atom_id res chain seq x y z
N MET A 1 -4.35 3.81 -29.14
CA MET A 1 -5.24 4.15 -28.02
C MET A 1 -4.37 4.17 -26.78
N ASP A 2 -4.23 5.34 -26.16
CA ASP A 2 -3.36 5.51 -25.00
C ASP A 2 -3.90 4.70 -23.82
N LYS A 3 -3.06 3.86 -23.21
CA LYS A 3 -3.45 2.99 -22.10
C LYS A 3 -3.09 3.65 -20.78
N ILE A 4 -4.06 3.78 -19.88
CA ILE A 4 -3.80 4.27 -18.53
C ILE A 4 -3.19 3.11 -17.74
N ILE A 5 -2.09 3.38 -17.06
CA ILE A 5 -1.49 2.42 -16.16
C ILE A 5 -1.61 2.84 -14.72
N ARG A 6 -1.69 1.84 -13.84
CA ARG A 6 -1.51 2.02 -12.41
C ARG A 6 -0.18 1.47 -11.99
N LEU A 7 0.60 2.25 -11.24
CA LEU A 7 1.82 1.77 -10.59
C LEU A 7 1.53 1.65 -9.11
N SER A 8 1.85 0.49 -8.54
CA SER A 8 1.66 0.22 -7.12
C SER A 8 3.00 0.26 -6.38
N LYS A 9 3.02 0.81 -5.16
CA LYS A 9 4.15 0.71 -4.22
C LYS A 9 3.66 0.07 -2.93
N CYS A 10 4.38 -0.96 -2.47
CA CYS A 10 4.13 -1.63 -1.19
C CYS A 10 5.04 -1.06 -0.11
N ILE A 11 4.47 -0.72 1.05
CA ILE A 11 5.20 -0.25 2.23
C ILE A 11 4.86 -1.16 3.38
N GLU A 12 5.87 -1.87 3.88
CA GLU A 12 5.73 -2.73 5.05
C GLU A 12 5.87 -1.90 6.32
N LEU A 13 4.87 -1.98 7.20
CA LEU A 13 4.88 -1.45 8.54
C LEU A 13 4.96 -2.62 9.53
N ASN A 14 5.95 -2.55 10.41
CA ASN A 14 6.14 -3.52 11.49
C ASN A 14 6.62 -2.81 12.76
N GLN A 15 6.72 -3.56 13.85
CA GLN A 15 7.12 -3.03 15.16
C GLN A 15 8.49 -2.36 15.21
N ASN A 16 9.37 -2.63 14.23
CA ASN A 16 10.75 -2.12 14.22
C ASN A 16 10.90 -0.82 13.43
N ILE A 17 9.81 -0.26 12.89
CA ILE A 17 9.87 0.92 12.04
C ILE A 17 10.37 2.15 12.80
N GLN A 18 11.39 2.83 12.25
CA GLN A 18 12.06 3.96 12.90
C GLN A 18 11.56 5.32 12.41
N ILE A 19 10.78 5.35 11.33
CA ILE A 19 10.24 6.58 10.76
C ILE A 19 9.02 6.99 11.60
N PRO A 20 9.04 8.14 12.31
CA PRO A 20 8.02 8.46 13.32
C PRO A 20 6.58 8.48 12.79
N ALA A 21 6.37 8.97 11.57
CA ALA A 21 5.04 9.03 10.97
C ALA A 21 4.48 7.62 10.65
N GLN A 22 5.33 6.74 10.12
CA GLN A 22 5.01 5.34 9.86
C GLN A 22 4.80 4.56 11.17
N GLN A 23 5.59 4.86 12.20
CA GLN A 23 5.45 4.26 13.53
C GLN A 23 4.11 4.64 14.20
N SER A 24 3.72 5.91 14.11
CA SER A 24 2.43 6.38 14.62
C SER A 24 1.26 5.70 13.92
N LEU A 25 1.34 5.56 12.59
CA LEU A 25 0.35 4.83 11.80
C LEU A 25 0.28 3.35 12.21
N TYR A 26 1.44 2.67 12.30
CA TYR A 26 1.53 1.29 12.76
C TYR A 26 0.85 1.09 14.11
N ASN A 27 1.23 1.87 15.12
CA ASN A 27 0.68 1.76 16.48
C ASN A 27 -0.83 1.91 16.50
N THR A 28 -1.37 2.80 15.67
CA THR A 28 -2.81 3.03 15.60
C THR A 28 -3.54 1.85 14.96
N LEU A 29 -3.03 1.32 13.84
CA LEU A 29 -3.61 0.16 13.17
C LEU A 29 -3.56 -1.10 14.05
N ILE A 30 -2.46 -1.31 14.79
CA ILE A 30 -2.35 -2.40 15.78
C ILE A 30 -3.39 -2.29 16.89
N ASN A 31 -3.69 -1.07 17.36
CA ASN A 31 -4.70 -0.87 18.38
C ASN A 31 -6.11 -1.21 17.86
N GLU A 32 -6.45 -0.79 16.64
CA GLU A 32 -7.74 -1.13 16.01
C GLU A 32 -7.89 -2.64 15.81
N LEU A 33 -6.84 -3.30 15.32
CA LEU A 33 -6.76 -4.75 15.22
C LEU A 33 -7.08 -5.40 16.57
N ARG A 34 -6.35 -5.00 17.62
CA ARG A 34 -6.48 -5.58 18.96
C ARG A 34 -7.89 -5.41 19.54
N VAL A 35 -8.48 -4.22 19.41
CA VAL A 35 -9.83 -3.94 19.90
C VAL A 35 -10.85 -4.83 19.21
N GLY A 36 -10.80 -4.92 17.88
CA GLY A 36 -11.74 -5.76 17.14
C GLY A 36 -11.59 -7.24 17.50
N ILE A 37 -10.35 -7.72 17.60
CA ILE A 37 -10.00 -9.11 17.89
C ILE A 37 -10.38 -9.56 19.31
N SER A 38 -10.16 -8.70 20.31
CA SER A 38 -10.45 -9.03 21.72
C SER A 38 -11.94 -9.33 21.95
N GLY A 39 -12.83 -8.85 21.08
CA GLY A 39 -14.26 -9.15 21.11
C GLY A 39 -14.65 -10.57 20.67
N HIS A 40 -13.73 -11.36 20.12
CA HIS A 40 -14.06 -12.59 19.39
C HIS A 40 -13.57 -13.92 20.01
N ASN A 41 -13.21 -13.99 21.31
CA ASN A 41 -12.75 -15.20 22.02
C ASN A 41 -11.99 -16.23 21.14
N LEU A 42 -10.74 -15.90 20.80
CA LEU A 42 -9.97 -16.58 19.75
C LEU A 42 -8.90 -17.54 20.31
N VAL A 43 -9.18 -18.21 21.42
CA VAL A 43 -8.24 -19.13 22.06
C VAL A 43 -7.76 -20.18 21.05
N ASN A 44 -6.44 -20.32 20.89
CA ASN A 44 -5.76 -21.20 19.94
C ASN A 44 -6.03 -20.93 18.45
N SER A 45 -6.61 -19.78 18.09
CA SER A 45 -6.70 -19.37 16.69
C SER A 45 -5.36 -18.78 16.21
N THR A 46 -5.15 -18.71 14.89
CA THR A 46 -4.03 -18.00 14.25
C THR A 46 -4.59 -17.11 13.15
N TRP A 47 -4.09 -15.89 13.00
CA TRP A 47 -4.58 -14.94 11.98
C TRP A 47 -4.62 -15.54 10.57
N GLU A 48 -3.55 -16.27 10.21
CA GLU A 48 -3.39 -16.95 8.92
C GLU A 48 -4.56 -17.91 8.60
N LEU A 49 -5.14 -18.59 9.60
CA LEU A 49 -6.30 -19.45 9.39
C LEU A 49 -7.54 -18.64 9.01
N HIS A 50 -7.81 -17.52 9.70
CA HIS A 50 -8.95 -16.66 9.39
C HIS A 50 -8.82 -16.00 8.02
N LYS A 51 -7.60 -15.62 7.64
CA LYS A 51 -7.25 -15.10 6.31
C LYS A 51 -7.50 -16.15 5.24
N ASN A 52 -6.93 -17.35 5.38
CA ASN A 52 -7.07 -18.44 4.40
C ASN A 52 -8.52 -18.94 4.25
N GLN A 53 -9.29 -18.95 5.33
CA GLN A 53 -10.70 -19.34 5.32
C GLN A 53 -11.64 -18.18 4.96
N ASN A 54 -11.12 -16.97 4.79
CA ASN A 54 -11.88 -15.76 4.49
C ASN A 54 -13.10 -15.58 5.41
N THR A 55 -12.86 -15.70 6.72
CA THR A 55 -13.92 -15.65 7.75
C THR A 55 -14.56 -14.26 7.82
N ASP A 56 -15.76 -14.17 8.40
CA ASP A 56 -16.44 -12.87 8.58
C ASP A 56 -15.66 -11.93 9.48
N LEU A 57 -14.95 -12.48 10.47
CA LEU A 57 -13.99 -11.74 11.30
C LEU A 57 -12.91 -11.08 10.44
N TYR A 58 -12.26 -11.87 9.56
CA TYR A 58 -11.20 -11.36 8.68
C TYR A 58 -11.73 -10.26 7.75
N LYS A 59 -12.89 -10.45 7.14
CA LYS A 59 -13.52 -9.44 6.26
C LYS A 59 -13.86 -8.15 7.01
N SER A 60 -14.45 -8.28 8.20
CA SER A 60 -14.86 -7.13 9.01
C SER A 60 -13.65 -6.30 9.46
N LEU A 61 -12.62 -6.96 9.99
CA LEU A 61 -11.39 -6.29 10.41
C LEU A 61 -10.65 -5.65 9.24
N THR A 62 -10.53 -6.37 8.12
CA THR A 62 -9.90 -5.82 6.91
C THR A 62 -10.61 -4.57 6.42
N THR A 63 -11.95 -4.58 6.42
CA THR A 63 -12.77 -3.42 6.02
C THR A 63 -12.54 -2.24 6.95
N GLU A 64 -12.57 -2.48 8.25
CA GLU A 64 -12.43 -1.43 9.26
C GLU A 64 -11.03 -0.81 9.26
N LEU A 65 -9.99 -1.63 9.17
CA LEU A 65 -8.62 -1.14 9.04
C LEU A 65 -8.43 -0.29 7.78
N ASN A 66 -8.95 -0.75 6.63
CA ASN A 66 -8.88 0.03 5.41
C ASN A 66 -9.59 1.37 5.54
N ARG A 67 -10.73 1.41 6.23
CA ARG A 67 -11.48 2.65 6.53
C ARG A 67 -10.66 3.60 7.41
N VAL A 68 -10.05 3.09 8.47
CA VAL A 68 -9.21 3.86 9.39
C VAL A 68 -7.98 4.41 8.67
N ALA A 69 -7.24 3.55 7.96
CA ALA A 69 -6.06 3.94 7.20
C ALA A 69 -6.38 4.99 6.13
N PHE A 70 -7.46 4.78 5.35
CA PHE A 70 -7.93 5.77 4.38
C PHE A 70 -8.20 7.13 5.03
N GLY A 71 -8.92 7.14 6.15
CA GLY A 71 -9.19 8.36 6.91
C GLY A 71 -7.92 9.06 7.40
N MET A 72 -6.93 8.30 7.88
CA MET A 72 -5.66 8.86 8.38
C MET A 72 -4.77 9.40 7.28
N LEU A 73 -4.68 8.69 6.15
CA LEU A 73 -3.84 9.06 5.02
C LEU A 73 -4.44 10.20 4.18
N GLN A 74 -5.77 10.35 4.16
CA GLN A 74 -6.41 11.50 3.52
C GLN A 74 -6.41 12.77 4.39
N ARG A 75 -6.60 12.65 5.71
CA ARG A 75 -6.71 13.81 6.60
C ARG A 75 -5.36 14.33 7.12
N GLY A 76 -4.32 13.50 7.07
CA GLY A 76 -3.01 13.82 7.62
C GLY A 76 -1.90 13.54 6.62
N ASN A 77 -0.93 14.46 6.57
CA ASN A 77 0.36 14.38 5.88
C ASN A 77 1.27 13.21 6.36
N ASN A 78 0.70 12.07 6.76
CA ASN A 78 1.39 11.04 7.55
C ASN A 78 2.17 10.04 6.68
N LEU A 79 1.86 9.94 5.39
CA LEU A 79 2.72 9.30 4.40
C LEU A 79 2.64 10.08 3.09
N HIS A 80 3.71 10.81 2.77
CA HIS A 80 3.92 11.41 1.46
C HIS A 80 4.84 10.54 0.65
N GLU A 81 4.24 9.58 -0.03
CA GLU A 81 4.96 8.61 -0.82
C GLU A 81 4.89 8.99 -2.29
N THR A 82 6.03 8.86 -2.94
CA THR A 82 6.20 9.21 -4.34
C THR A 82 6.99 8.11 -5.03
N ILE A 83 6.78 8.00 -6.33
CA ILE A 83 7.70 7.30 -7.22
C ILE A 83 8.65 8.35 -7.78
N GLU A 84 9.95 8.15 -7.55
CA GLU A 84 10.99 8.93 -8.22
C GLU A 84 11.39 8.20 -9.51
N ALA A 85 11.21 8.88 -10.65
CA ALA A 85 11.69 8.41 -11.94
C ALA A 85 13.01 9.07 -12.31
N ARG A 86 13.68 8.54 -13.36
CA ARG A 86 14.90 9.18 -13.92
C ARG A 86 14.60 10.65 -14.22
N HIS A 87 15.56 11.53 -13.89
CA HIS A 87 15.45 13.00 -13.91
C HIS A 87 14.66 13.63 -12.74
N LYS A 88 14.54 12.94 -11.60
CA LYS A 88 13.95 13.46 -10.35
C LYS A 88 12.49 13.89 -10.51
N ILE A 89 11.76 13.22 -11.39
CA ILE A 89 10.33 13.42 -11.54
C ILE A 89 9.65 12.67 -10.41
N MET A 90 8.91 13.40 -9.57
CA MET A 90 8.23 12.87 -8.38
C MET A 90 6.75 12.73 -8.68
N ILE A 91 6.23 11.51 -8.59
CA ILE A 91 4.82 11.23 -8.85
C ILE A 91 4.15 10.85 -7.54
N PRO A 92 3.11 11.60 -7.10
CA PRO A 92 2.41 11.29 -5.87
C PRO A 92 1.66 9.96 -5.97
N LEU A 93 1.62 9.26 -4.84
CA LEU A 93 0.86 8.03 -4.69
C LEU A 93 -0.35 8.26 -3.79
N GLU A 94 -1.45 7.62 -4.16
CA GLU A 94 -2.69 7.62 -3.39
C GLU A 94 -2.84 6.27 -2.69
N PHE A 95 -3.47 6.28 -1.52
CA PHE A 95 -3.81 5.04 -0.85
C PHE A 95 -4.78 4.19 -1.69
N ALA A 96 -4.45 2.90 -1.84
CA ALA A 96 -5.33 1.94 -2.48
C ALA A 96 -6.06 1.09 -1.45
N TYR A 97 -5.28 0.33 -0.66
CA TYR A 97 -5.76 -0.55 0.40
C TYR A 97 -4.57 -1.00 1.27
N LEU A 98 -4.86 -1.68 2.38
CA LEU A 98 -3.88 -2.38 3.19
C LEU A 98 -4.19 -3.87 3.29
N SER A 99 -3.14 -4.66 3.54
CA SER A 99 -3.22 -6.06 3.96
C SER A 99 -2.50 -6.26 5.29
N VAL A 100 -2.97 -7.22 6.08
CA VAL A 100 -2.27 -7.73 7.25
C VAL A 100 -1.58 -9.02 6.83
N ASP A 101 -0.26 -9.00 6.82
CA ASP A 101 0.56 -10.11 6.35
C ASP A 101 0.75 -11.14 7.46
N ASP A 102 1.06 -10.67 8.66
CA ASP A 102 1.17 -11.50 9.87
C ASP A 102 0.59 -10.75 11.08
N TYR A 103 0.04 -11.49 12.04
CA TYR A 103 -0.43 -10.94 13.32
C TYR A 103 -0.30 -11.99 14.43
N ASP A 104 0.53 -11.69 15.44
CA ASP A 104 0.48 -12.37 16.72
C ASP A 104 -0.62 -11.75 17.59
N TRP A 105 -1.48 -12.57 18.18
CA TRP A 105 -2.60 -12.11 19.00
C TRP A 105 -2.18 -11.35 20.26
N GLN A 106 -0.88 -11.21 20.50
CA GLN A 106 -0.35 -10.57 21.67
C GLN A 106 -0.17 -9.09 21.41
N ASN A 107 0.64 -8.67 20.43
CA ASN A 107 0.86 -7.24 20.14
C ASN A 107 1.48 -6.93 18.76
N GLN A 108 1.89 -7.91 17.97
CA GLN A 108 2.72 -7.66 16.77
C GLN A 108 1.93 -7.93 15.50
N ALA A 109 2.04 -7.04 14.51
CA ALA A 109 1.61 -7.33 13.15
C ALA A 109 2.69 -6.90 12.15
N THR A 110 2.62 -7.49 10.96
CA THR A 110 3.20 -6.92 9.75
C THR A 110 2.04 -6.48 8.85
N ILE A 111 2.03 -5.20 8.49
CA ILE A 111 0.98 -4.58 7.68
C ILE A 111 1.61 -4.05 6.41
N THR A 112 1.12 -4.48 5.25
CA THR A 112 1.53 -3.90 3.97
C THR A 112 0.50 -2.87 3.51
N ILE A 113 0.96 -1.65 3.27
CA ILE A 113 0.19 -0.59 2.64
C ILE A 113 0.44 -0.63 1.14
N ASN A 114 -0.64 -0.72 0.37
CA ASN A 114 -0.60 -0.66 -1.08
C ASN A 114 -1.04 0.75 -1.52
N LEU A 115 -0.13 1.44 -2.18
CA LEU A 115 -0.34 2.77 -2.73
C LEU A 115 -0.32 2.70 -4.25
N LYS A 116 -1.08 3.55 -4.95
CA LYS A 116 -1.16 3.57 -6.41
C LYS A 116 -1.09 4.97 -7.00
N SER A 117 -0.54 5.09 -8.21
CA SER A 117 -0.74 6.25 -9.08
C SER A 117 -1.74 5.91 -10.21
N ILE A 118 -2.56 6.87 -10.64
CA ILE A 118 -3.54 6.70 -11.73
C ILE A 118 -3.35 7.69 -12.89
N GLU A 119 -2.35 8.58 -12.82
CA GLU A 119 -2.21 9.72 -13.74
C GLU A 119 -1.27 9.45 -14.93
N LEU A 120 -0.99 8.18 -15.23
CA LEU A 120 0.10 7.80 -16.11
C LEU A 120 -0.40 7.08 -17.36
N VAL A 121 0.06 7.56 -18.51
CA VAL A 121 -0.17 6.95 -19.82
C VAL A 121 1.07 6.16 -20.22
N LEU A 122 0.88 4.89 -20.57
CA LEU A 122 1.95 4.07 -21.14
C LEU A 122 2.17 4.44 -22.61
N LEU A 123 3.41 4.82 -22.93
CA LEU A 123 3.86 5.05 -24.30
C LEU A 123 4.51 3.79 -24.88
N GLU A 124 5.44 3.18 -24.13
CA GLU A 124 6.20 2.02 -24.60
C GLU A 124 6.69 1.15 -23.43
N SER A 125 6.91 -0.14 -23.70
CA SER A 125 7.45 -1.11 -22.74
C SER A 125 8.72 -1.74 -23.30
N PHE A 126 9.75 -1.79 -22.47
CA PHE A 126 11.08 -2.33 -22.77
C PHE A 126 11.40 -3.53 -21.88
N GLY A 127 10.42 -4.41 -21.66
CA GLY A 127 10.58 -5.56 -20.76
C GLY A 127 10.60 -5.13 -19.29
N SER A 128 11.79 -4.87 -18.73
CA SER A 128 11.99 -4.47 -17.33
C SER A 128 11.80 -2.97 -17.07
N ALA A 129 11.58 -2.17 -18.12
CA ALA A 129 11.31 -0.75 -17.99
C ALA A 129 10.09 -0.33 -18.82
N ILE A 130 9.46 0.78 -18.43
CA ILE A 130 8.31 1.36 -19.12
C ILE A 130 8.54 2.86 -19.32
N LEU A 131 8.20 3.36 -20.52
CA LEU A 131 8.17 4.77 -20.86
C LEU A 131 6.76 5.29 -20.69
N LEU A 132 6.63 6.30 -19.83
CA LEU A 132 5.36 6.84 -19.39
C LEU A 132 5.28 8.33 -19.68
N ARG A 133 4.04 8.83 -19.76
CA ARG A 133 3.71 10.25 -19.80
C ARG A 133 2.75 10.55 -18.67
N VAL A 134 3.06 11.56 -17.84
CA VAL A 134 2.07 12.11 -16.89
C VAL A 134 0.95 12.74 -17.73
N ASN A 135 -0.33 12.60 -17.34
CA ASN A 135 -1.54 13.21 -17.94
C ASN A 135 -1.37 14.22 -19.11
N GLN A 136 -2.29 14.22 -20.08
CA GLN A 136 -2.40 15.10 -21.25
C GLN A 136 -2.04 16.60 -21.06
N THR A 137 -2.09 17.15 -19.85
CA THR A 137 -1.66 18.51 -19.52
C THR A 137 -0.14 18.71 -19.45
N THR A 138 0.63 17.71 -19.02
CA THR A 138 2.08 17.79 -18.88
C THR A 138 2.71 16.77 -19.82
N ASN A 139 3.15 17.18 -21.01
CA ASN A 139 3.84 16.33 -22.01
C ASN A 139 5.20 15.76 -21.52
N GLN A 140 5.43 15.73 -20.21
CA GLN A 140 6.63 15.22 -19.60
C GLN A 140 6.60 13.70 -19.60
N THR A 141 7.63 13.12 -20.20
CA THR A 141 7.83 11.68 -20.25
C THR A 141 8.91 11.27 -19.27
N PHE A 142 8.81 10.05 -18.76
CA PHE A 142 9.77 9.50 -17.82
C PHE A 142 9.83 7.98 -17.94
N ILE A 143 10.97 7.42 -17.54
CA ILE A 143 11.19 5.97 -17.55
C ILE A 143 11.15 5.46 -16.13
N VAL A 144 10.35 4.43 -15.93
CA VAL A 144 10.28 3.65 -14.70
C VAL A 144 10.96 2.32 -14.93
N ASP A 145 11.89 1.99 -14.05
CA ASP A 145 12.55 0.68 -13.98
C ASP A 145 11.78 -0.20 -12.99
N LEU A 146 11.19 -1.29 -13.49
CA LEU A 146 10.38 -2.22 -12.69
C LEU A 146 11.25 -3.15 -11.84
N GLU A 147 12.53 -3.34 -12.21
CA GLU A 147 13.46 -4.18 -11.46
C GLU A 147 14.16 -3.43 -10.32
N ASN A 148 13.98 -2.11 -10.28
CA ASN A 148 14.54 -1.30 -9.21
C ASN A 148 13.79 -1.54 -7.89
N LYS A 149 14.40 -2.34 -7.02
CA LYS A 149 13.90 -2.71 -5.69
C LYS A 149 13.72 -1.50 -4.75
N ASP A 150 14.40 -0.39 -5.01
CA ASP A 150 14.26 0.83 -4.21
C ASP A 150 12.95 1.58 -4.52
N ILE A 151 12.35 1.31 -5.69
CA ILE A 151 11.11 1.93 -6.15
C ILE A 151 9.89 1.07 -5.78
N SER A 152 10.10 -0.23 -5.47
CA SER A 152 9.07 -1.21 -5.06
C SER A 152 7.83 -1.24 -5.96
N ILE A 153 8.04 -1.09 -7.28
CA ILE A 153 6.95 -1.19 -8.26
C ILE A 153 6.76 -2.66 -8.61
N THR A 154 5.79 -3.28 -7.95
CA THR A 154 5.56 -4.72 -8.02
C THR A 154 4.62 -5.13 -9.15
N GLU A 155 3.81 -4.21 -9.67
CA GLU A 155 2.83 -4.48 -10.71
C GLU A 155 2.46 -3.22 -11.51
N TYR A 156 2.09 -3.42 -12.79
CA TYR A 156 1.31 -2.45 -13.53
C TYR A 156 0.09 -3.10 -14.18
N THR A 157 -1.06 -2.43 -14.12
CA THR A 157 -2.28 -2.87 -14.80
C THR A 157 -2.67 -1.86 -15.87
N GLN A 158 -2.89 -2.34 -17.09
CA GLN A 158 -3.46 -1.55 -18.19
C GLN A 158 -4.99 -1.59 -18.06
N LYS A 159 -5.63 -0.41 -18.00
CA LYS A 159 -7.08 -0.28 -18.21
C LYS A 159 -7.38 0.46 -19.51
#